data_AF-A0A2D9JJX9-F1
#
_entry.id   AF-A0A2D9JJX9-F1
#
_cell.length_a   1.000
_cell.length_b   1.000
_cell.length_c   1.000
_cell.angle_alpha   90.00
_cell.angle_beta   90.00
_cell.angle_gamma   90.00
#
_symmetry.space_group_name_H-M   'P 1'
#
loop_
_entity.id
_entity.type
_entity.pdbx_description
1 polymer ?
#
loop_
_entity_poly.entity_id
_entity_poly.type
_entity_poly.pdbx_seq_one_letter_code
_entity_poly.pdbx_strand_id
1 'polypeptide(L)'
;MRSLGGPASWRGHEMAEDQRWLRVWPDRCIDAFDHALTHAARAGLEWWQADRSRFPLSAVAEDIAELAHFLEHDRGVLKLSGLPLDRYSPVQQKTLFYGLGSWLGRPVYQTAAGELLGEICDEGTDVGARSGQMVDADGKAFKSSRARAQSDGPLRWHTDRTDVVGLLCAGCPARGGTSKIASAIAVHDEMVARRPELAELLYQDLERSNLGEETGGADRTYAIPV
;
A
#
# COMPACT_ATOMS: atom_id res chain seq x y z
N MET A 1 19.53 7.86 21.29
CA MET A 1 18.72 8.21 20.10
C MET A 1 18.16 9.63 20.22
N ARG A 2 17.72 10.24 19.12
CA ARG A 2 17.06 11.56 19.10
C ARG A 2 15.77 11.49 18.28
N SER A 3 14.80 12.35 18.58
CA SER A 3 13.60 12.50 17.75
C SER A 3 13.95 12.95 16.34
N LEU A 4 13.19 12.47 15.36
CA LEU A 4 13.33 12.76 13.94
C LEU A 4 12.51 14.00 13.55
N GLY A 5 11.26 14.11 14.02
CA GLY A 5 10.37 15.22 13.70
C GLY A 5 10.04 15.34 12.21
N GLY A 6 9.80 16.58 11.77
CA GLY A 6 9.47 16.89 10.38
C GLY A 6 8.01 16.63 9.98
N PRO A 7 7.65 16.88 8.72
CA PRO A 7 6.26 16.81 8.25
C PRO A 7 5.61 15.43 8.40
N ALA A 8 6.41 14.37 8.34
CA ALA A 8 5.95 13.00 8.53
C ALA A 8 5.70 12.65 10.01
N SER A 9 6.17 13.44 10.99
CA SER A 9 5.92 13.23 12.43
C SER A 9 4.61 13.89 12.85
N TRP A 10 3.50 13.24 12.56
CA TRP A 10 2.15 13.75 12.85
C TRP A 10 1.34 12.83 13.74
N ARG A 11 0.36 13.41 14.44
CA ARG A 11 -0.68 12.77 15.23
C ARG A 11 -2.04 12.93 14.55
N GLY A 12 -3.00 12.11 14.95
CA GLY A 12 -4.33 12.09 14.32
C GLY A 12 -5.08 13.43 14.37
N HIS A 13 -4.94 14.20 15.45
CA HIS A 13 -5.59 15.51 15.53
C HIS A 13 -4.98 16.53 14.55
N GLU A 14 -3.66 16.49 14.35
CA GLU A 14 -2.97 17.37 13.40
C GLU A 14 -3.38 17.05 11.95
N MET A 15 -3.63 15.78 11.63
CA MET A 15 -4.20 15.40 10.32
C MET A 15 -5.67 15.78 10.14
N ALA A 16 -6.42 15.91 11.24
CA ALA A 16 -7.82 16.34 11.21
C ALA A 16 -7.92 17.86 10.97
N GLU A 17 -7.01 18.62 11.55
CA GLU A 17 -6.88 20.07 11.39
C GLU A 17 -6.31 20.45 10.01
N ASP A 18 -5.26 19.76 9.56
CA ASP A 18 -4.61 20.00 8.27
C ASP A 18 -4.92 18.87 7.27
N GLN A 19 -5.94 19.13 6.45
CA GLN A 19 -6.46 18.19 5.46
C GLN A 19 -5.69 18.21 4.13
N ARG A 20 -4.44 18.69 4.09
CA ARG A 20 -3.61 18.65 2.88
C ARG A 20 -3.32 17.25 2.34
N TRP A 21 -3.50 16.20 3.15
CA TRP A 21 -3.40 14.82 2.67
C TRP A 21 -4.68 14.34 1.96
N LEU A 22 -5.79 15.08 2.06
CA LEU A 22 -7.04 14.83 1.34
C LEU A 22 -7.04 15.61 0.04
N ARG A 23 -7.17 14.89 -1.08
CA ARG A 23 -7.12 15.46 -2.42
C ARG A 23 -8.27 14.91 -3.26
N VAL A 24 -8.70 15.74 -4.21
CA VAL A 24 -9.71 15.38 -5.20
C VAL A 24 -9.04 15.46 -6.56
N TRP A 25 -9.24 14.44 -7.38
CA TRP A 25 -8.77 14.48 -8.76
C TRP A 25 -9.46 15.61 -9.52
N PRO A 26 -8.71 16.52 -10.14
CA PRO A 26 -9.28 17.51 -11.04
C PRO A 26 -9.87 16.83 -12.29
N ASP A 27 -10.88 17.45 -12.90
CA ASP A 27 -11.54 16.91 -14.11
C ASP A 27 -10.55 16.63 -15.24
N ARG A 28 -9.52 17.50 -15.43
CA ARG A 28 -8.44 17.27 -16.41
C ARG A 28 -7.71 15.93 -16.23
N CYS A 29 -7.59 15.46 -14.98
CA CYS A 29 -6.95 14.19 -14.68
C CYS A 29 -7.88 13.03 -15.03
N ILE A 30 -9.18 13.18 -14.76
CA ILE A 30 -10.20 12.20 -15.17
C ILE A 30 -10.21 12.06 -16.69
N ASP A 31 -10.19 13.17 -17.44
CA ASP A 31 -10.13 13.15 -18.90
C ASP A 31 -8.86 12.45 -19.42
N ALA A 32 -7.71 12.70 -18.78
CA ALA A 32 -6.44 12.04 -19.12
C ALA A 32 -6.51 10.52 -18.85
N PHE A 33 -7.13 10.10 -17.75
CA PHE A 33 -7.36 8.69 -17.41
C PHE A 33 -8.27 8.01 -18.44
N ASP A 34 -9.36 8.65 -18.84
CA ASP A 34 -10.28 8.14 -19.87
C ASP A 34 -9.58 7.97 -21.22
N HIS A 35 -8.75 8.94 -21.60
CA HIS A 35 -7.94 8.87 -22.82
C HIS A 35 -6.92 7.71 -22.77
N ALA A 36 -6.20 7.56 -21.65
CA ALA A 36 -5.23 6.48 -21.48
C ALA A 36 -5.88 5.09 -21.50
N LEU A 37 -7.06 4.94 -20.88
CA LEU A 37 -7.85 3.71 -20.95
C LEU A 37 -8.32 3.40 -22.38
N THR A 38 -8.76 4.41 -23.12
CA THR A 38 -9.13 4.27 -24.53
C THR A 38 -7.94 3.84 -25.38
N HIS A 39 -6.76 4.41 -25.13
CA HIS A 39 -5.52 4.01 -25.79
C HIS A 39 -5.18 2.54 -25.50
N ALA A 40 -5.18 2.15 -24.23
CA ALA A 40 -4.87 0.77 -23.81
C ALA A 40 -5.83 -0.24 -24.45
N ALA A 41 -7.14 0.06 -24.49
CA ALA A 41 -8.13 -0.78 -25.13
C ALA A 41 -7.90 -0.92 -26.65
N ARG A 42 -7.61 0.18 -27.35
CA ARG A 42 -7.32 0.15 -28.80
C ARG A 42 -6.04 -0.62 -29.13
N ALA A 43 -5.05 -0.56 -28.24
CA ALA A 43 -3.80 -1.29 -28.38
C ALA A 43 -3.92 -2.77 -27.94
N GLY A 44 -5.09 -3.21 -27.45
CA GLY A 44 -5.31 -4.57 -26.98
C GLY A 44 -4.43 -4.94 -25.79
N LEU A 45 -4.14 -3.99 -24.91
CA LEU A 45 -3.29 -4.22 -23.75
C LEU A 45 -4.03 -4.98 -22.66
N GLU A 46 -3.37 -6.00 -22.13
CA GLU A 46 -3.70 -6.54 -20.82
C GLU A 46 -3.38 -5.51 -19.73
N TRP A 47 -4.07 -5.57 -18.59
CA TRP A 47 -3.94 -4.54 -17.54
C TRP A 47 -2.50 -4.39 -17.02
N TRP A 48 -1.73 -5.49 -16.95
CA TRP A 48 -0.33 -5.48 -16.48
C TRP A 48 0.66 -4.96 -17.53
N GLN A 49 0.22 -4.77 -18.78
CA GLN A 49 1.01 -4.19 -19.86
C GLN A 49 0.85 -2.67 -19.94
N ALA A 50 -0.05 -2.08 -19.16
CA ALA A 50 -0.29 -0.64 -19.10
C ALA A 50 0.76 0.08 -18.24
N ASP A 51 2.05 -0.14 -18.52
CA ASP A 51 3.12 0.61 -17.86
C ASP A 51 3.22 2.05 -18.38
N ARG A 52 4.12 2.86 -17.80
CA ARG A 52 4.32 4.27 -18.14
C ARG A 52 4.56 4.52 -19.63
N SER A 53 5.18 3.57 -20.34
CA SER A 53 5.45 3.70 -21.78
C SER A 53 4.22 3.41 -22.65
N ARG A 54 3.24 2.69 -22.12
CA ARG A 54 2.04 2.21 -22.83
C ARG A 54 0.71 2.76 -22.27
N PHE A 55 0.76 3.51 -21.18
CA PHE A 55 -0.39 4.17 -20.55
C PHE A 55 -0.16 5.69 -20.50
N PRO A 56 -0.61 6.47 -21.50
CA PRO A 56 -0.15 7.84 -21.69
C PRO A 56 -0.85 8.84 -20.74
N LEU A 57 -0.17 9.21 -19.65
CA LEU A 57 -0.59 10.26 -18.71
C LEU A 57 0.28 11.52 -18.77
N SER A 58 0.97 11.76 -19.89
CA SER A 58 1.89 12.90 -20.04
C SER A 58 1.23 14.26 -19.81
N ALA A 59 -0.05 14.41 -20.17
CA ALA A 59 -0.83 15.64 -19.98
C ALA A 59 -1.03 16.01 -18.50
N VAL A 60 -0.87 15.05 -17.58
CA VAL A 60 -1.03 15.23 -16.12
C VAL A 60 0.19 14.71 -15.36
N ALA A 61 1.35 14.68 -16.01
CA ALA A 61 2.58 14.18 -15.40
C ALA A 61 3.04 15.04 -14.22
N GLU A 62 2.82 16.36 -14.30
CA GLU A 62 3.15 17.30 -13.22
C GLU A 62 2.28 17.05 -11.98
N ASP A 63 0.97 16.81 -12.17
CA ASP A 63 0.06 16.44 -11.09
C ASP A 63 0.54 15.16 -10.38
N ILE A 64 0.91 14.14 -11.15
CA ILE A 64 1.41 12.87 -10.58
C ILE A 64 2.75 13.07 -9.86
N ALA A 65 3.63 13.90 -10.41
CA ALA A 65 4.92 14.23 -9.78
C ALA A 65 4.74 14.99 -8.46
N GLU A 66 3.75 15.88 -8.37
CA GLU A 66 3.40 16.56 -7.12
C GLU A 66 2.95 15.56 -6.05
N LEU A 67 2.10 14.58 -6.42
CA LEU A 67 1.66 13.53 -5.50
C LEU A 67 2.84 12.68 -5.00
N ALA A 68 3.73 12.26 -5.89
CA ALA A 68 4.94 11.53 -5.52
C ALA A 68 5.85 12.37 -4.60
N HIS A 69 6.02 13.66 -4.90
CA HIS A 69 6.80 14.56 -4.04
C HIS A 69 6.18 14.70 -2.64
N PHE A 70 4.86 14.83 -2.57
CA PHE A 70 4.12 14.94 -1.30
C PHE A 70 4.24 13.67 -0.44
N LEU A 71 4.16 12.49 -1.05
CA LEU A 71 4.38 11.22 -0.35
C LEU A 71 5.78 11.19 0.27
N GLU A 72 6.80 11.64 -0.46
CA GLU A 72 8.18 11.43 0.00
C GLU A 72 8.68 12.52 0.95
N HIS A 73 8.14 13.74 0.85
CA HIS A 73 8.68 14.92 1.54
C HIS A 73 7.71 15.59 2.51
N ASP A 74 6.43 15.21 2.53
CA ASP A 74 5.42 15.74 3.44
C ASP A 74 4.95 14.63 4.41
N ARG A 75 3.64 14.47 4.62
CA ARG A 75 3.07 13.55 5.63
C ARG A 75 3.26 12.06 5.34
N GLY A 76 3.75 11.65 4.16
CA GLY A 76 3.88 10.22 3.84
C GLY A 76 2.57 9.51 3.50
N VAL A 77 1.48 10.25 3.32
CA VAL A 77 0.15 9.66 3.08
C VAL A 77 -0.75 10.60 2.28
N LEU A 78 -1.51 10.03 1.34
CA LEU A 78 -2.51 10.72 0.55
C LEU A 78 -3.80 9.91 0.47
N LYS A 79 -4.94 10.59 0.50
CA LYS A 79 -6.24 10.05 0.10
C LYS A 79 -6.78 10.85 -1.07
N LEU A 80 -6.83 10.19 -2.22
CA LEU A 80 -7.34 10.75 -3.47
C LEU A 80 -8.79 10.30 -3.68
N SER A 81 -9.65 11.25 -4.04
CA SER A 81 -11.09 11.04 -4.23
C SER A 81 -11.57 11.69 -5.54
N GLY A 82 -12.83 11.45 -5.92
CA GLY A 82 -13.41 11.99 -7.16
C GLY A 82 -13.20 11.12 -8.41
N LEU A 83 -12.52 9.96 -8.29
CA LEU A 83 -12.43 9.02 -9.40
C LEU A 83 -13.79 8.30 -9.60
N PRO A 84 -14.43 8.40 -10.79
CA PRO A 84 -15.76 7.86 -11.01
C PRO A 84 -15.71 6.37 -11.38
N LEU A 85 -15.42 5.53 -10.39
CA LEU A 85 -15.15 4.10 -10.59
C LEU A 85 -16.31 3.30 -11.19
N ASP A 86 -17.54 3.76 -11.00
CA ASP A 86 -18.75 3.17 -11.58
C ASP A 86 -18.79 3.25 -13.12
N ARG A 87 -18.03 4.19 -13.71
CA ARG A 87 -17.87 4.30 -15.17
C ARG A 87 -16.89 3.28 -15.75
N TYR A 88 -16.08 2.63 -14.91
CA TYR A 88 -15.01 1.73 -15.34
C TYR A 88 -15.38 0.28 -15.06
N SER A 89 -15.25 -0.57 -16.08
CA SER A 89 -15.31 -2.02 -15.88
C SER A 89 -14.18 -2.50 -14.95
N PRO A 90 -14.30 -3.68 -14.32
CA PRO A 90 -13.25 -4.20 -13.43
C PRO A 90 -11.86 -4.25 -14.07
N VAL A 91 -11.78 -4.61 -15.36
CA VAL A 91 -10.51 -4.59 -16.10
C VAL A 91 -9.99 -3.17 -16.26
N GLN A 92 -10.83 -2.19 -16.59
CA GLN A 92 -10.42 -0.78 -16.69
C GLN A 92 -9.96 -0.22 -15.33
N GLN A 93 -10.60 -0.61 -14.22
CA GLN A 93 -10.16 -0.21 -12.88
C GLN A 93 -8.74 -0.72 -12.59
N LYS A 94 -8.46 -2.00 -12.90
CA LYS A 94 -7.10 -2.57 -12.77
C LYS A 94 -6.09 -1.88 -13.69
N THR A 95 -6.43 -1.70 -14.96
CA THR A 95 -5.57 -1.03 -15.94
C THR A 95 -5.24 0.40 -15.52
N LEU A 96 -6.24 1.15 -15.07
CA LEU A 96 -6.06 2.51 -14.57
C LEU A 96 -5.17 2.55 -13.34
N PHE A 97 -5.43 1.68 -12.37
CA PHE A 97 -4.68 1.67 -11.11
C PHE A 97 -3.23 1.26 -11.31
N TYR A 98 -2.98 0.20 -12.09
CA TYR A 98 -1.63 -0.22 -12.45
C TYR A 98 -0.91 0.85 -13.28
N GLY A 99 -1.60 1.42 -14.27
CA GLY A 99 -1.07 2.50 -15.10
C GLY A 99 -0.66 3.72 -14.29
N LEU A 100 -1.55 4.23 -13.44
CA LEU A 100 -1.22 5.33 -12.54
C LEU A 100 -0.05 5.00 -11.61
N GLY A 101 -0.03 3.79 -11.03
CA GLY A 101 1.08 3.31 -10.19
C GLY A 101 2.43 3.32 -10.92
N SER A 102 2.43 2.96 -12.21
CA SER A 102 3.63 2.99 -13.06
C SER A 102 4.14 4.41 -13.39
N TRP A 103 3.28 5.43 -13.25
CA TRP A 103 3.69 6.83 -13.34
C TRP A 103 4.23 7.37 -12.02
N LEU A 104 3.69 6.91 -10.89
CA LEU A 104 4.18 7.25 -9.54
C LEU A 104 5.54 6.62 -9.25
N GLY A 105 5.78 5.40 -9.71
CA GLY A 105 7.03 4.67 -9.46
C GLY A 105 7.11 3.38 -10.26
N ARG A 106 7.83 2.40 -9.73
CA ARG A 106 7.95 1.07 -10.34
C ARG A 106 7.08 0.07 -9.56
N PRO A 107 6.00 -0.47 -10.14
CA PRO A 107 5.26 -1.57 -9.53
C PRO A 107 6.19 -2.75 -9.25
N VAL A 108 6.07 -3.33 -8.06
CA VAL A 108 6.85 -4.49 -7.62
C VAL A 108 5.93 -5.66 -7.29
N TYR A 109 6.49 -6.87 -7.32
CA TYR A 109 5.75 -8.06 -6.96
C TYR A 109 5.42 -8.06 -5.46
N GLN A 110 4.19 -8.42 -5.14
CA GLN A 110 3.64 -8.52 -3.78
C GLN A 110 3.83 -9.92 -3.19
N THR A 111 4.09 -10.93 -4.04
CA THR A 111 4.28 -12.33 -3.64
C THR A 111 5.37 -13.00 -4.48
N ALA A 112 5.91 -14.11 -3.97
CA ALA A 112 6.86 -14.96 -4.70
C ALA A 112 6.29 -15.56 -6.00
N ALA A 113 4.95 -15.61 -6.14
CA ALA A 113 4.26 -16.04 -7.34
C ALA A 113 4.24 -14.98 -8.46
N GLY A 114 4.83 -13.80 -8.24
CA GLY A 114 4.86 -12.72 -9.22
C GLY A 114 3.56 -11.92 -9.30
N GLU A 115 2.76 -11.90 -8.23
CA GLU A 115 1.53 -11.10 -8.20
C GLU A 115 1.86 -9.61 -8.15
N LEU A 116 1.41 -8.83 -9.14
CA LEU A 116 1.61 -7.36 -9.19
C LEU A 116 0.46 -6.58 -8.53
N LEU A 117 -0.74 -7.15 -8.53
CA LEU A 117 -1.95 -6.53 -8.02
C LEU A 117 -2.80 -7.56 -7.26
N GLY A 118 -2.83 -7.44 -5.94
CA GLY A 118 -3.72 -8.24 -5.09
C GLY A 118 -5.13 -7.64 -5.01
N GLU A 119 -6.15 -8.49 -5.07
CA GLU A 119 -7.52 -8.11 -4.74
C GLU A 119 -7.78 -8.31 -3.25
N ILE A 120 -8.35 -7.29 -2.61
CA ILE A 120 -8.70 -7.32 -1.19
C ILE A 120 -10.23 -7.40 -1.10
N CYS A 121 -10.74 -8.58 -0.79
CA CYS A 121 -12.15 -8.84 -0.51
C CYS A 121 -12.28 -9.82 0.64
N ASP A 122 -13.40 -9.75 1.36
CA ASP A 122 -13.73 -10.75 2.37
C ASP A 122 -14.11 -12.07 1.67
N GLU A 123 -13.19 -13.03 1.73
CA GLU A 123 -13.36 -14.37 1.17
C GLU A 123 -13.97 -15.36 2.20
N GLY A 124 -14.35 -14.86 3.38
CA GLY A 124 -15.02 -15.61 4.43
C GLY A 124 -14.09 -16.33 5.41
N THR A 125 -14.67 -17.20 6.25
CA THR A 125 -13.98 -17.77 7.43
C THR A 125 -12.88 -18.79 7.12
N ASP A 126 -12.88 -19.38 5.93
CA ASP A 126 -11.95 -20.47 5.56
C ASP A 126 -10.62 -20.00 4.94
N VAL A 127 -10.42 -18.68 4.78
CA VAL A 127 -9.23 -18.10 4.14
C VAL A 127 -7.92 -18.57 4.77
N GLY A 128 -7.91 -18.74 6.10
CA GLY A 128 -6.79 -19.37 6.79
C GLY A 128 -6.51 -20.77 6.22
N ALA A 129 -7.49 -21.66 6.25
CA ALA A 129 -7.32 -23.05 5.81
C ALA A 129 -6.99 -23.21 4.31
N ARG A 130 -7.40 -22.26 3.46
CA ARG A 130 -7.23 -22.35 2.00
C ARG A 130 -5.91 -21.79 1.48
N SER A 131 -5.38 -20.72 2.08
CA SER A 131 -4.26 -19.98 1.44
C SER A 131 -3.31 -19.24 2.40
N GLY A 132 -3.49 -19.31 3.73
CA GLY A 132 -2.61 -18.54 4.62
C GLY A 132 -2.63 -18.90 6.10
N GLN A 133 -2.92 -20.15 6.44
CA GLN A 133 -2.74 -20.67 7.78
C GLN A 133 -1.25 -20.93 8.00
N MET A 134 -0.73 -20.25 9.01
CA MET A 134 0.61 -20.44 9.54
C MET A 134 0.52 -21.15 10.87
N VAL A 135 1.64 -21.74 11.30
CA VAL A 135 1.77 -22.40 12.60
C VAL A 135 2.92 -21.74 13.34
N ASP A 136 2.72 -21.41 14.61
CA ASP A 136 3.80 -20.92 15.46
C ASP A 136 4.67 -22.09 15.96
N ALA A 137 5.71 -21.77 16.74
CA ALA A 137 6.65 -22.75 17.27
C ALA A 137 5.97 -23.81 18.17
N ASP A 138 4.83 -23.47 18.77
CA ASP A 138 4.05 -24.34 19.65
C ASP A 138 2.97 -25.15 18.88
N GLY A 139 2.95 -25.04 17.55
CA GLY A 139 2.00 -25.75 16.69
C GLY A 139 0.60 -25.12 16.69
N LYS A 140 0.43 -23.90 17.20
CA LYS A 140 -0.85 -23.19 17.16
C LYS A 140 -1.01 -22.46 15.83
N ALA A 141 -2.16 -22.68 15.20
CA ALA A 141 -2.48 -22.06 13.93
C ALA A 141 -2.82 -20.57 14.07
N PHE A 142 -2.31 -19.75 13.16
CA PHE A 142 -2.65 -18.34 13.02
C PHE A 142 -2.73 -17.91 11.55
N LYS A 143 -3.44 -16.82 11.26
CA LYS A 143 -3.54 -16.28 9.89
C LYS A 143 -2.29 -15.46 9.53
N SER A 144 -1.74 -15.68 8.34
CA SER A 144 -0.76 -14.83 7.67
C SER A 144 -1.31 -13.41 7.47
N SER A 145 -0.46 -12.44 7.15
CA SER A 145 -0.90 -11.06 6.86
C SER A 145 -1.86 -11.02 5.66
N ARG A 146 -1.58 -11.79 4.60
CA ARG A 146 -2.47 -11.91 3.44
C ARG A 146 -3.83 -12.50 3.80
N ALA A 147 -3.85 -13.60 4.55
CA ALA A 147 -5.10 -14.21 5.00
C ALA A 147 -5.92 -13.30 5.94
N ARG A 148 -5.28 -12.31 6.57
CA ARG A 148 -5.99 -11.26 7.33
C ARG A 148 -6.57 -10.20 6.41
N ALA A 149 -5.82 -9.78 5.38
CA ALA A 149 -6.31 -8.85 4.35
C ALA A 149 -7.58 -9.37 3.65
N GLN A 150 -7.71 -10.68 3.51
CA GLN A 150 -8.87 -11.34 2.88
C GLN A 150 -9.96 -11.76 3.90
N SER A 151 -9.99 -11.16 5.10
CA SER A 151 -10.98 -11.50 6.14
C SER A 151 -11.53 -10.27 6.85
N ASP A 152 -12.60 -10.45 7.64
CA ASP A 152 -13.25 -9.42 8.44
C ASP A 152 -12.50 -9.02 9.74
N GLY A 153 -11.39 -9.70 10.06
CA GLY A 153 -10.60 -9.47 11.26
C GLY A 153 -9.62 -8.29 11.14
N PRO A 154 -9.10 -7.77 12.27
CA PRO A 154 -8.14 -6.67 12.24
C PRO A 154 -6.80 -7.13 11.66
N LEU A 155 -6.24 -6.30 10.77
CA LEU A 155 -4.83 -6.37 10.42
C LEU A 155 -3.99 -5.81 11.56
N ARG A 156 -2.81 -6.39 11.77
CA ARG A 156 -1.80 -5.83 12.67
C ARG A 156 -1.20 -4.58 12.02
N TRP A 157 -0.66 -3.68 12.83
CA TRP A 157 0.17 -2.59 12.32
C TRP A 157 1.40 -3.17 11.60
N HIS A 158 1.65 -2.68 10.40
CA HIS A 158 2.77 -3.09 9.57
C HIS A 158 3.11 -1.97 8.57
N THR A 159 4.32 -2.05 8.05
CA THR A 159 4.74 -1.41 6.81
C THR A 159 5.05 -2.52 5.80
N ASP A 160 4.83 -2.25 4.52
CA ASP A 160 5.17 -3.19 3.46
C ASP A 160 6.60 -2.97 2.98
N ARG A 161 7.18 -3.97 2.31
CA ARG A 161 8.54 -3.92 1.75
C ARG A 161 8.58 -3.14 0.44
N THR A 162 8.13 -1.89 0.46
CA THR A 162 8.09 -0.97 -0.67
C THR A 162 8.08 0.48 -0.16
N ASP A 163 8.43 1.43 -1.04
CA ASP A 163 8.42 2.85 -0.70
C ASP A 163 6.97 3.37 -0.53
N VAL A 164 6.05 2.91 -1.39
CA VAL A 164 4.65 3.36 -1.38
C VAL A 164 3.69 2.19 -1.61
N VAL A 165 2.66 2.11 -0.77
CA VAL A 165 1.53 1.18 -0.92
C VAL A 165 0.31 1.94 -1.43
N GLY A 166 -0.24 1.50 -2.56
CA GLY A 166 -1.47 2.03 -3.12
C GLY A 166 -2.67 1.12 -2.83
N LEU A 167 -3.82 1.71 -2.52
CA LEU A 167 -5.10 1.00 -2.41
C LEU A 167 -6.17 1.71 -3.24
N LEU A 168 -6.86 0.96 -4.10
CA LEU A 168 -8.04 1.43 -4.82
C LEU A 168 -9.30 0.84 -4.19
N CYS A 169 -10.20 1.70 -3.71
CA CYS A 169 -11.50 1.27 -3.21
C CYS A 169 -12.45 0.95 -4.38
N ALA A 170 -12.42 -0.28 -4.89
CA ALA A 170 -13.25 -0.72 -6.00
C ALA A 170 -14.74 -0.93 -5.63
N GLY A 171 -15.05 -1.01 -4.33
CA GLY A 171 -16.41 -1.16 -3.83
C GLY A 171 -16.50 -0.78 -2.35
N CYS A 172 -17.64 -0.19 -1.97
CA CYS A 172 -17.89 0.17 -0.57
C CYS A 172 -18.45 -1.05 0.19
N PRO A 173 -17.86 -1.46 1.31
CA PRO A 173 -18.39 -2.56 2.10
C PRO A 173 -19.72 -2.16 2.77
N ALA A 174 -20.63 -3.12 2.95
CA ALA A 174 -21.90 -2.88 3.64
C ALA A 174 -21.70 -2.49 5.12
N ARG A 175 -20.62 -2.98 5.75
CA ARG A 175 -20.16 -2.65 7.10
C ARG A 175 -18.65 -2.83 7.19
N GLY A 176 -17.99 -2.04 8.04
CA GLY A 176 -16.55 -2.17 8.28
C GLY A 176 -15.69 -1.52 7.20
N GLY A 177 -14.55 -2.13 6.88
CA GLY A 177 -13.59 -1.62 5.89
C GLY A 177 -12.83 -0.35 6.31
N THR A 178 -12.73 -0.10 7.62
CA THR A 178 -12.02 1.07 8.13
C THR A 178 -10.52 0.86 8.06
N SER A 179 -9.84 1.63 7.20
CA SER A 179 -8.37 1.74 7.21
C SER A 179 -7.92 2.63 8.36
N LYS A 180 -6.87 2.20 9.07
CA LYS A 180 -6.19 2.99 10.09
C LYS A 180 -4.75 3.21 9.66
N ILE A 181 -4.26 4.43 9.87
CA ILE A 181 -2.89 4.84 9.56
C ILE A 181 -2.28 5.48 10.80
N ALA A 182 -0.96 5.33 10.94
CA ALA A 182 -0.18 5.96 11.99
C ALA A 182 1.18 6.35 11.41
N SER A 183 1.73 7.48 11.84
CA SER A 183 3.08 7.88 11.48
C SER A 183 4.10 7.03 12.24
N ALA A 184 4.94 6.30 11.49
CA ALA A 184 6.08 5.58 12.08
C ALA A 184 7.07 6.55 12.75
N ILE A 185 7.23 7.77 12.21
CA ILE A 185 8.10 8.82 12.77
C ILE A 185 7.56 9.32 14.11
N ALA A 186 6.25 9.57 14.21
CA ALA A 186 5.64 9.99 15.48
C ALA A 186 5.68 8.88 16.54
N VAL A 187 5.51 7.61 16.13
CA VAL A 187 5.68 6.46 17.02
C VAL A 187 7.13 6.36 17.51
N HIS A 188 8.11 6.48 16.61
CA HIS A 188 9.52 6.51 16.95
C HIS A 188 9.82 7.64 17.95
N ASP A 189 9.37 8.86 17.67
CA ASP A 189 9.65 10.03 18.52
C ASP A 189 9.04 9.89 19.92
N GLU A 190 7.84 9.31 20.02
CA GLU A 190 7.21 9.00 21.32
C GLU A 190 7.98 7.90 22.06
N MET A 191 8.49 6.89 21.36
CA MET A 191 9.35 5.85 21.97
C MET A 191 10.67 6.42 22.46
N VAL A 192 11.35 7.27 21.68
CA VAL A 192 12.57 7.95 22.10
C VAL A 192 12.33 8.82 23.34
N ALA A 193 11.19 9.51 23.41
CA ALA A 193 10.85 10.35 24.55
C ALA A 193 10.54 9.55 25.82
N ARG A 194 9.87 8.40 25.70
CA ARG A 194 9.37 7.62 26.85
C ARG A 194 10.29 6.49 27.30
N ARG A 195 10.90 5.79 26.35
CA ARG A 195 11.62 4.52 26.52
C ARG A 195 12.78 4.44 25.50
N PRO A 196 13.76 5.37 25.56
CA PRO A 196 14.84 5.47 24.57
C PRO A 196 15.66 4.18 24.43
N GLU A 197 15.77 3.39 25.49
CA GLU A 197 16.45 2.09 25.47
C GLU A 197 15.69 1.05 24.63
N LEU A 198 14.35 1.09 24.61
CA LEU A 198 13.55 0.20 23.77
C LEU A 198 13.57 0.67 22.31
N ALA A 199 13.60 1.99 22.07
CA ALA A 199 13.77 2.52 20.73
C ALA A 199 15.11 2.08 20.12
N GLU A 200 16.19 2.05 20.92
CA GLU A 200 17.51 1.64 20.45
C GLU A 200 17.56 0.16 20.06
N LEU A 201 16.82 -0.70 20.76
CA LEU A 201 16.70 -2.13 20.40
C LEU A 201 16.04 -2.33 19.03
N LEU A 202 15.15 -1.43 18.60
CA LEU A 202 14.51 -1.52 17.27
C LEU A 202 15.47 -1.23 16.12
N TYR A 203 16.60 -0.59 16.39
CA TYR A 203 17.66 -0.31 15.42
C TYR A 203 18.69 -1.43 15.32
N GLN A 204 18.55 -2.49 16.12
CA GLN A 204 19.37 -3.69 16.05
C GLN A 204 18.79 -4.68 15.03
N ASP A 205 19.59 -5.67 14.68
CA ASP A 205 19.17 -6.81 13.86
C ASP A 205 18.07 -7.60 14.58
N LEU A 206 16.85 -7.53 14.03
CA LEU A 206 15.72 -8.31 14.50
C LEU A 206 15.37 -9.37 13.46
N GLU A 207 15.44 -10.63 13.87
CA GLU A 207 15.11 -11.77 13.01
C GLU A 207 13.63 -11.74 12.62
N ARG A 208 13.37 -11.69 11.32
CA ARG A 208 12.06 -11.80 10.71
C ARG A 208 11.98 -13.08 9.90
N SER A 209 10.87 -13.80 10.00
CA SER A 209 10.67 -14.95 9.13
C SER A 209 10.41 -14.51 7.70
N ASN A 210 11.07 -15.15 6.73
CA ASN A 210 10.75 -15.00 5.31
C ASN A 210 9.53 -15.82 4.88
N LEU A 211 8.89 -16.53 5.81
CA LEU A 211 7.71 -17.38 5.58
C LEU A 211 7.92 -18.47 4.50
N GLY A 212 9.16 -18.74 4.10
CA GLY A 212 9.49 -19.61 2.98
C GLY A 212 9.23 -19.01 1.59
N GLU A 213 9.04 -17.70 1.50
CA GLU A 213 8.77 -17.00 0.23
C GLU A 213 10.04 -16.63 -0.56
N GLU A 214 11.23 -16.77 0.05
CA GLU A 214 12.51 -16.43 -0.59
C GLU A 214 13.15 -17.66 -1.25
N THR A 215 13.49 -17.52 -2.53
CA THR A 215 14.07 -18.60 -3.34
C THR A 215 15.59 -18.70 -3.10
N GLY A 216 16.09 -19.89 -2.76
CA GLY A 216 17.53 -20.19 -2.75
C GLY A 216 18.28 -19.92 -1.45
N GLY A 217 17.60 -19.51 -0.38
CA GLY A 217 18.16 -19.41 0.98
C GLY A 217 17.88 -20.66 1.82
N ALA A 218 18.88 -21.15 2.56
CA ALA A 218 18.67 -22.18 3.57
C ALA A 218 18.00 -21.62 4.85
N ASP A 219 18.19 -20.32 5.08
CA ASP A 219 17.70 -19.63 6.27
C ASP A 219 16.21 -19.28 6.14
N ARG A 220 15.46 -19.55 7.20
CA ARG A 220 14.01 -19.26 7.28
C ARG A 220 13.73 -17.89 7.91
N THR A 221 14.80 -17.16 8.21
CA THR A 221 14.77 -15.82 8.80
C THR A 221 15.83 -14.94 8.17
N TYR A 222 15.63 -13.63 8.28
CA TYR A 222 16.60 -12.61 7.92
C TYR A 222 16.55 -11.48 8.96
N ALA A 223 17.70 -10.87 9.22
CA ALA A 223 17.82 -9.71 10.09
C ALA A 223 17.37 -8.44 9.36
N ILE A 224 16.46 -7.68 9.97
CA ILE A 224 16.10 -6.34 9.53
C ILE A 224 15.78 -5.46 10.74
N PRO A 225 16.35 -4.24 10.85
CA PRO A 225 15.90 -3.24 11.80
C PRO A 225 14.44 -2.83 11.54
N VAL A 226 13.81 -2.18 12.51
CA VAL A 226 12.44 -1.65 12.42
C VAL A 226 12.44 -0.16 12.12
#